data_AF-A0A060C4S6-F1
#
_entry.id   AF-A0A060C4S6-F1
#
_cell.length_a   1.000
_cell.length_b   1.000
_cell.length_c   1.000
_cell.angle_alpha   90.00
_cell.angle_beta   90.00
_cell.angle_gamma   90.00
#
_symmetry.space_group_name_H-M   'P 1'
#
loop_
_entity.id
_entity.type
_entity.pdbx_description
1 polymer ?
#
loop_
_entity_poly.entity_id
_entity_poly.type
_entity_poly.pdbx_seq_one_letter_code
_entity_poly.pdbx_strand_id
1 'polypeptide(L)'
;KSRGSRDNPRADWYVWADPKLDGGPPNNWLSVFGGPAWQWDARRRQYYLHQFLPEQPDLNFHCPAVREALLAEVRFWCERGVDGFRFDACNHQFSDALLRDNPPAGADAEVSTVQADNPYAMQRHLHDKSRPENLAFLRKTAWRARRIRRHRHGRSRRRGRAAT
;
A
#
# COMPACT_ATOMS: atom_id res chain seq x y z
N LYS A 1 -16.54 2.83 -10.24
CA LYS A 1 -15.15 2.30 -10.14
C LYS A 1 -14.20 3.49 -10.02
N SER A 2 -13.09 3.39 -9.29
CA SER A 2 -12.20 4.56 -9.04
C SER A 2 -11.81 5.30 -10.33
N ARG A 3 -11.38 4.58 -11.37
CA ARG A 3 -11.01 5.15 -12.67
C ARG A 3 -12.16 5.74 -13.51
N GLY A 4 -13.40 5.69 -13.04
CA GLY A 4 -14.57 6.09 -13.83
C GLY A 4 -14.77 7.61 -13.92
N SER A 5 -14.43 8.33 -12.85
CA SER A 5 -14.50 9.80 -12.77
C SER A 5 -13.64 10.31 -11.61
N ARG A 6 -13.47 11.63 -11.48
CA ARG A 6 -12.71 12.24 -10.37
C ARG A 6 -13.52 12.44 -9.09
N ASP A 7 -14.84 12.25 -9.17
CA ASP A 7 -15.83 12.58 -8.13
C ASP A 7 -16.65 11.37 -7.64
N ASN A 8 -16.43 10.18 -8.20
CA ASN A 8 -17.15 8.98 -7.76
C ASN A 8 -16.77 8.60 -6.30
N PRO A 9 -17.61 7.81 -5.60
CA PRO A 9 -17.35 7.43 -4.20
C PRO A 9 -16.05 6.65 -3.94
N ARG A 10 -15.38 6.16 -5.00
CA ARG A 10 -14.09 5.48 -4.92
C ARG A 10 -12.98 6.23 -5.65
N ALA A 11 -13.17 7.51 -5.97
CA ALA A 11 -12.22 8.30 -6.75
C ALA A 11 -10.81 8.26 -6.13
N ASP A 12 -10.72 8.28 -4.80
CA ASP A 12 -9.45 8.32 -4.06
C ASP A 12 -8.97 6.96 -3.56
N TRP A 13 -9.55 5.85 -4.02
CA TRP A 13 -9.14 4.51 -3.57
C TRP A 13 -7.75 4.11 -4.08
N TYR A 14 -7.29 4.72 -5.17
CA TYR A 14 -5.94 4.56 -5.72
C TYR A 14 -5.23 5.90 -5.72
N VAL A 15 -3.91 5.88 -5.83
CA VAL A 15 -3.12 7.12 -5.90
C VAL A 15 -3.19 7.68 -7.31
N TRP A 16 -3.92 8.77 -7.48
CA TRP A 16 -4.05 9.51 -8.73
C TRP A 16 -3.31 10.84 -8.65
N ALA A 17 -2.69 11.25 -9.75
CA ALA A 17 -2.03 12.54 -9.86
C ALA A 17 -2.24 13.15 -11.24
N ASP A 18 -2.34 14.47 -11.29
CA ASP A 18 -2.35 15.21 -12.55
C ASP A 18 -0.94 15.18 -13.17
N PRO A 19 -0.82 15.20 -14.51
CA PRO A 19 0.47 15.25 -15.17
C PRO A 19 1.19 16.57 -14.88
N LYS A 20 2.51 16.59 -15.08
CA LYS A 20 3.27 17.84 -15.17
C LYS A 20 2.83 18.64 -16.41
N LEU A 21 3.23 19.92 -16.49
CA LEU A 21 2.89 20.79 -17.62
C LEU A 21 3.41 20.28 -18.97
N ASP A 22 4.51 19.54 -18.96
CA ASP A 22 5.09 18.87 -20.14
C ASP A 22 4.38 17.55 -20.49
N GLY A 23 3.33 17.18 -19.74
CA GLY A 23 2.60 15.93 -19.90
C GLY A 23 3.26 14.73 -19.23
N GLY A 24 4.43 14.90 -18.60
CA GLY A 24 5.17 13.82 -17.94
C GLY A 24 4.57 13.39 -16.60
N PRO A 25 5.08 12.28 -16.02
CA PRO A 25 4.71 11.82 -14.68
C PRO A 25 4.90 12.89 -13.59
N PRO A 26 4.14 12.83 -12.49
CA PRO A 26 4.15 13.86 -11.44
C PRO A 26 5.49 13.97 -10.69
N ASN A 27 6.29 12.90 -10.65
CA ASN A 27 7.61 12.86 -10.02
C ASN A 27 8.51 11.78 -10.63
N ASN A 28 9.71 11.62 -10.10
CA ASN A 28 10.75 10.73 -10.62
C ASN A 28 10.67 9.29 -10.12
N TRP A 29 9.61 8.87 -9.42
CA TRP A 29 9.56 7.51 -8.84
C TRP A 29 9.57 6.42 -9.92
N LEU A 30 10.26 5.33 -9.62
CA LEU A 30 10.43 4.18 -10.51
C LEU A 30 9.72 2.95 -9.97
N SER A 31 9.20 2.13 -10.89
CA SER A 31 8.68 0.81 -10.54
C SER A 31 9.85 -0.14 -10.23
N VAL A 32 9.65 -1.01 -9.24
CA VAL A 32 10.58 -2.10 -8.91
C VAL A 32 10.86 -2.99 -10.12
N PHE A 33 9.88 -3.16 -11.01
CA PHE A 33 9.99 -3.99 -12.21
C PHE A 33 10.43 -3.22 -13.47
N GLY A 34 10.85 -1.97 -13.29
CA GLY A 34 11.43 -1.14 -14.36
C GLY A 34 10.43 -0.14 -14.94
N GLY A 35 10.99 0.97 -15.43
CA GLY A 35 10.23 2.11 -15.93
C GLY A 35 9.65 3.01 -14.82
N PRO A 36 8.93 4.08 -15.21
CA PRO A 36 8.25 4.96 -14.26
C PRO A 36 7.24 4.21 -13.40
N ALA A 37 7.06 4.62 -12.14
CA ALA A 37 6.01 4.11 -11.26
C ALA A 37 4.61 4.65 -11.61
N TRP A 38 4.46 5.32 -12.75
CA TRP A 38 3.27 6.08 -13.10
C TRP A 38 2.78 5.69 -14.49
N GLN A 39 1.52 5.29 -14.56
CA GLN A 39 0.87 4.94 -15.81
C GLN A 39 -0.29 5.90 -16.11
N TRP A 40 -0.34 6.40 -17.34
CA TRP A 40 -1.41 7.29 -17.79
C TRP A 40 -2.72 6.53 -17.97
N ASP A 41 -3.82 7.07 -17.45
CA ASP A 41 -5.19 6.61 -17.72
C ASP A 41 -5.95 7.65 -18.54
N ALA A 42 -6.23 7.33 -19.81
CA ALA A 42 -6.95 8.22 -20.73
C ALA A 42 -8.38 8.59 -20.26
N ARG A 43 -9.02 7.75 -19.43
CA ARG A 43 -10.40 8.02 -18.96
C ARG A 43 -10.44 9.11 -17.91
N ARG A 44 -9.49 9.09 -16.96
CA ARG A 44 -9.37 10.13 -15.93
C ARG A 44 -8.49 11.29 -16.36
N ARG A 45 -7.67 11.10 -17.40
CA ARG A 45 -6.63 12.04 -17.82
C ARG A 45 -5.70 12.37 -16.65
N GLN A 46 -5.31 11.31 -15.93
CA GLN A 46 -4.44 11.36 -14.77
C GLN A 46 -3.48 10.17 -14.81
N TYR A 47 -2.34 10.30 -14.15
CA TYR A 47 -1.47 9.19 -13.83
C TYR A 47 -1.99 8.45 -12.59
N TYR A 48 -1.84 7.13 -12.56
CA TYR A 48 -1.97 6.33 -11.34
C TYR A 48 -0.63 5.70 -10.96
N LEU A 49 -0.40 5.57 -9.65
CA LEU A 49 0.80 4.94 -9.11
C LEU A 49 0.71 3.41 -9.24
N HIS A 50 1.83 2.80 -9.62
CA HIS A 50 2.09 1.37 -9.51
C HIS A 50 3.57 1.16 -9.12
N GLN A 51 3.82 0.64 -7.92
CA GLN A 51 5.16 0.34 -7.43
C GLN A 51 5.78 -0.89 -8.12
N PHE A 52 4.91 -1.72 -8.71
CA PHE A 52 5.26 -2.96 -9.40
C PHE A 52 4.73 -2.91 -10.84
N LEU A 53 3.95 -3.90 -11.28
CA LEU A 53 3.40 -3.91 -12.64
C LEU A 53 2.32 -2.84 -12.84
N PRO A 54 2.16 -2.28 -14.05
CA PRO A 54 1.04 -1.37 -14.36
C PRO A 54 -0.34 -1.96 -14.06
N GLU A 55 -0.50 -3.29 -14.19
CA GLU A 55 -1.73 -4.01 -13.86
C GLU A 55 -2.02 -4.08 -12.34
N GLN A 56 -1.07 -3.64 -11.51
CA GLN A 56 -1.12 -3.64 -10.05
C GLN A 56 -1.17 -2.19 -9.51
N PRO A 57 -2.25 -1.43 -9.74
CA PRO A 57 -2.36 -0.05 -9.24
C PRO A 57 -2.37 -0.01 -7.71
N ASP A 58 -1.57 0.87 -7.14
CA ASP A 58 -1.42 1.02 -5.70
C ASP A 58 -2.66 1.64 -5.06
N LEU A 59 -3.13 0.98 -3.99
CA LEU A 59 -4.18 1.52 -3.13
C LEU A 59 -3.67 2.76 -2.39
N ASN A 60 -4.51 3.77 -2.27
CA ASN A 60 -4.18 4.97 -1.51
C ASN A 60 -4.47 4.76 -0.02
N PHE A 61 -3.44 4.44 0.77
CA PHE A 61 -3.60 4.24 2.22
C PHE A 61 -3.87 5.54 3.00
N HIS A 62 -3.70 6.72 2.41
CA HIS A 62 -4.18 7.96 3.02
C HIS A 62 -5.70 8.02 3.06
N CYS A 63 -6.39 7.33 2.13
CA CYS A 63 -7.84 7.18 2.13
C CYS A 63 -8.31 6.33 3.33
N PRO A 64 -9.11 6.87 4.27
CA PRO A 64 -9.62 6.09 5.40
C PRO A 64 -10.47 4.89 4.99
N ALA A 65 -11.25 5.01 3.90
CA ALA A 65 -12.10 3.94 3.40
C ALA A 65 -11.29 2.73 2.93
N VAL A 66 -10.14 2.95 2.29
CA VAL A 66 -9.20 1.89 1.88
C VAL A 66 -8.66 1.16 3.11
N ARG A 67 -8.20 1.91 4.11
CA ARG A 67 -7.67 1.32 5.36
C ARG A 67 -8.72 0.49 6.09
N GLU A 68 -9.96 0.97 6.19
CA GLU A 68 -11.03 0.19 6.83
C GLU A 68 -11.42 -1.05 6.02
N ALA A 69 -11.43 -0.97 4.67
CA ALA A 69 -11.65 -2.14 3.82
C ALA A 69 -10.57 -3.21 4.03
N LEU A 70 -9.28 -2.84 4.07
CA LEU A 70 -8.19 -3.77 4.33
C LEU A 70 -8.26 -4.39 5.73
N LEU A 71 -8.64 -3.61 6.75
CA LEU A 71 -8.86 -4.15 8.10
C LEU A 71 -10.06 -5.10 8.16
N ALA A 72 -11.08 -4.89 7.32
CA ALA A 72 -12.22 -5.80 7.18
C ALA A 72 -11.79 -7.14 6.55
N GLU A 73 -10.90 -7.13 5.56
CA GLU A 73 -10.31 -8.36 4.99
C GLU A 73 -9.51 -9.15 6.03
N VAL A 74 -8.67 -8.47 6.83
CA VAL A 74 -7.96 -9.12 7.94
C VAL A 74 -8.94 -9.76 8.93
N ARG A 75 -10.04 -9.06 9.26
CA ARG A 75 -11.09 -9.58 10.12
C ARG A 75 -11.76 -10.82 9.52
N PHE A 76 -12.13 -10.76 8.24
CA PHE A 76 -12.79 -11.84 7.51
C PHE A 76 -12.01 -13.17 7.62
N TRP A 77 -10.68 -13.12 7.46
CA TRP A 77 -9.83 -14.30 7.55
C TRP A 77 -9.59 -14.75 9.00
N CYS A 78 -9.39 -13.84 9.95
CA CYS A 78 -9.27 -14.19 11.37
C CYS A 78 -10.52 -14.91 11.92
N GLU A 79 -11.72 -14.48 11.49
CA GLU A 79 -12.98 -15.12 11.89
C GLU A 79 -13.11 -16.55 11.38
N ARG A 80 -12.42 -16.88 10.29
CA ARG A 80 -12.41 -18.21 9.65
C ARG A 80 -11.39 -19.19 10.21
N GLY A 81 -10.54 -18.76 11.14
CA GLY A 81 -9.56 -19.65 11.74
C GLY A 81 -8.11 -19.22 11.54
N VAL A 82 -7.81 -18.34 10.57
CA VAL A 82 -6.42 -17.94 10.27
C VAL A 82 -5.72 -17.36 11.50
N ASP A 83 -4.54 -17.91 11.82
CA ASP A 83 -3.80 -17.62 13.05
C ASP A 83 -2.71 -16.55 12.88
N GLY A 84 -2.31 -16.25 11.65
CA GLY A 84 -1.28 -15.26 11.35
C GLY A 84 -1.33 -14.82 9.89
N PHE A 85 -0.62 -13.73 9.59
CA PHE A 85 -0.48 -13.21 8.24
C PHE A 85 0.98 -12.88 7.98
N ARG A 86 1.43 -13.15 6.76
CA ARG A 86 2.64 -12.55 6.20
C ARG A 86 2.18 -11.37 5.35
N PHE A 87 2.63 -10.17 5.70
CA PHE A 87 2.30 -8.96 4.93
C PHE A 87 3.32 -8.79 3.82
N ASP A 88 2.89 -8.99 2.59
CA ASP A 88 3.70 -8.70 1.42
C ASP A 88 3.91 -7.18 1.24
N ALA A 89 5.08 -6.80 0.74
CA ALA A 89 5.46 -5.42 0.41
C ALA A 89 5.01 -4.38 1.46
N CYS A 90 5.05 -4.74 2.75
CA CYS A 90 4.34 -4.00 3.79
C CYS A 90 4.83 -2.55 3.95
N ASN A 91 6.08 -2.28 3.57
CA ASN A 91 6.67 -0.96 3.56
C ASN A 91 6.22 -0.07 2.38
N HIS A 92 5.59 -0.62 1.33
CA HIS A 92 5.07 0.12 0.17
C HIS A 92 3.64 0.65 0.37
N GLN A 93 3.01 0.37 1.52
CA GLN A 93 1.62 0.73 1.78
C GLN A 93 1.33 2.23 1.70
N PHE A 94 2.26 3.07 2.16
CA PHE A 94 2.13 4.52 2.09
C PHE A 94 3.25 5.09 1.22
N SER A 95 2.88 6.04 0.37
CA SER A 95 3.77 6.96 -0.32
C SER A 95 3.54 8.40 0.21
N ASP A 96 4.48 9.29 -0.07
CA ASP A 96 4.43 10.69 0.36
C ASP A 96 3.27 11.44 -0.33
N ALA A 97 2.36 11.99 0.47
CA ALA A 97 1.18 12.68 -0.05
C ALA A 97 1.52 13.93 -0.88
N LEU A 98 2.72 14.51 -0.67
CA LEU A 98 3.21 15.64 -1.45
C LEU A 98 3.86 15.24 -2.77
N LEU A 99 3.99 13.93 -3.04
CA LEU A 99 4.57 13.38 -4.27
C LEU A 99 5.98 13.93 -4.58
N ARG A 100 6.80 14.23 -3.56
CA ARG A 100 8.16 14.73 -3.75
C ARG A 100 9.05 13.70 -4.46
N ASP A 101 9.97 14.20 -5.29
CA ASP A 101 10.98 13.38 -5.94
C ASP A 101 11.88 12.66 -4.90
N ASN A 102 12.31 11.44 -5.24
CA ASN A 102 13.37 10.76 -4.52
C ASN A 102 14.74 11.36 -4.88
N PRO A 103 15.63 11.58 -3.90
CA PRO A 103 17.02 11.92 -4.21
C PRO A 103 17.75 10.74 -4.86
N PRO A 104 18.84 10.98 -5.60
CA PRO A 104 19.70 9.91 -6.13
C PRO A 104 20.29 9.08 -4.99
N ALA A 105 20.62 7.82 -5.27
CA ALA A 105 21.39 6.99 -4.36
C ALA A 105 22.78 7.60 -4.15
N GLY A 106 23.19 7.74 -2.89
CA GLY A 106 24.56 8.14 -2.54
C GLY A 106 25.51 6.94 -2.50
N ALA A 107 26.82 7.19 -2.37
CA ALA A 107 27.82 6.12 -2.23
C ALA A 107 27.58 5.24 -0.98
N ASP A 108 27.00 5.82 0.07
CA ASP A 108 26.62 5.14 1.32
C ASP A 108 25.14 4.69 1.34
N ALA A 109 24.53 4.52 0.16
CA ALA A 109 23.13 4.11 0.09
C ALA A 109 22.91 2.74 0.77
N GLU A 110 21.75 2.58 1.43
CA GLU A 110 21.33 1.27 1.92
C GLU A 110 21.29 0.26 0.77
N VAL A 111 21.54 -1.02 1.08
CA VAL A 111 21.48 -2.11 0.11
C VAL A 111 20.12 -2.10 -0.58
N SER A 112 20.14 -1.91 -1.90
CA SER A 112 18.93 -1.94 -2.72
C SER A 112 18.30 -3.34 -2.67
N THR A 113 16.98 -3.39 -2.73
CA THR A 113 16.23 -4.66 -2.82
C THR A 113 16.25 -5.27 -4.22
N VAL A 114 16.83 -4.57 -5.20
CA VAL A 114 16.98 -5.02 -6.58
C VAL A 114 18.47 -5.08 -6.96
N GLN A 115 18.74 -5.74 -8.09
CA GLN A 115 20.07 -5.80 -8.69
C GLN A 115 20.57 -4.41 -9.11
N ALA A 116 21.89 -4.24 -9.18
CA ALA A 116 22.52 -2.95 -9.50
C ALA A 116 22.28 -2.47 -10.95
N ASP A 117 21.88 -3.37 -11.86
CA ASP A 117 21.51 -3.05 -13.24
C ASP A 117 20.07 -2.51 -13.36
N ASN A 118 19.28 -2.59 -12.30
CA ASN A 118 17.94 -2.01 -12.25
C ASN A 118 18.02 -0.54 -11.82
N PRO A 119 17.53 0.42 -12.65
CA PRO A 119 17.55 1.85 -12.33
C PRO A 119 16.84 2.23 -11.03
N TYR A 120 15.93 1.39 -10.52
CA TYR A 120 15.34 1.55 -9.20
C TYR A 120 16.44 1.69 -8.11
N ALA A 121 17.54 0.93 -8.20
CA ALA A 121 18.67 1.04 -7.28
C ALA A 121 19.41 2.39 -7.31
N MET A 122 19.15 3.24 -8.30
CA MET A 122 19.78 4.55 -8.44
C MET A 122 19.09 5.65 -7.63
N GLN A 123 18.04 5.32 -6.88
CA GLN A 123 17.31 6.25 -6.03
C GLN A 123 17.40 5.88 -4.56
N ARG A 124 17.48 6.89 -3.69
CA ARG A 124 17.21 6.71 -2.27
C ARG A 124 15.70 6.84 -2.06
N HIS A 125 15.05 5.72 -1.82
CA HIS A 125 13.59 5.59 -1.68
C HIS A 125 13.04 6.18 -0.37
N LEU A 126 13.01 7.51 -0.27
CA LEU A 126 12.57 8.27 0.89
C LEU A 126 11.07 8.61 0.84
N HIS A 127 10.55 8.87 -0.36
CA HIS A 127 9.22 9.46 -0.54
C HIS A 127 8.21 8.46 -1.10
N ASP A 128 8.64 7.50 -1.89
CA ASP A 128 7.77 6.51 -2.52
C ASP A 128 7.35 5.37 -1.57
N LYS A 129 8.11 5.09 -0.50
CA LYS A 129 7.78 4.03 0.46
C LYS A 129 8.24 4.34 1.89
N SER A 130 7.99 3.42 2.81
CA SER A 130 8.46 3.44 4.20
C SER A 130 8.05 4.70 4.99
N ARG A 131 6.87 5.27 4.67
CA ARG A 131 6.37 6.48 5.31
C ARG A 131 5.98 6.23 6.78
N PRO A 132 6.19 7.20 7.68
CA PRO A 132 6.00 7.01 9.14
C PRO A 132 4.56 6.63 9.53
N GLU A 133 3.56 7.09 8.78
CA GLU A 133 2.13 6.79 8.97
C GLU A 133 1.84 5.29 8.93
N ASN A 134 2.68 4.54 8.21
CA ASN A 134 2.53 3.10 8.07
C ASN A 134 2.68 2.37 9.41
N LEU A 135 3.54 2.85 10.31
CA LEU A 135 3.73 2.25 11.63
C LEU A 135 2.43 2.24 12.43
N ALA A 136 1.65 3.32 12.36
CA ALA A 136 0.36 3.40 13.04
C ALA A 136 -0.65 2.40 12.45
N PHE A 137 -0.68 2.27 11.13
CA PHE A 137 -1.55 1.32 10.44
C PHE A 137 -1.21 -0.14 10.78
N LEU A 138 0.07 -0.51 10.77
CA LEU A 138 0.52 -1.86 11.14
C LEU A 138 0.20 -2.19 12.61
N ARG A 139 0.41 -1.25 13.53
CA ARG A 139 0.01 -1.39 14.95
C ARG A 139 -1.49 -1.62 15.11
N LYS A 140 -2.32 -0.84 14.40
CA LYS A 140 -3.78 -0.98 14.39
C LYS A 140 -4.21 -2.36 13.88
N THR A 141 -3.59 -2.81 12.79
CA THR A 141 -3.86 -4.12 12.19
C THR A 141 -3.53 -5.27 13.16
N ALA A 142 -2.33 -5.25 13.74
CA ALA A 142 -1.91 -6.25 14.72
C ALA A 142 -2.79 -6.27 15.98
N TRP A 143 -3.23 -5.10 16.44
CA TRP A 143 -4.17 -4.99 17.55
C TRP A 143 -5.54 -5.60 17.22
N ARG A 144 -6.13 -5.27 16.07
CA ARG A 144 -7.44 -5.82 15.64
C ARG A 144 -7.38 -7.35 15.49
N ALA A 145 -6.35 -7.87 14.82
CA ALA A 145 -6.17 -9.32 14.63
C ALA A 145 -6.01 -10.07 15.96
N ARG A 146 -5.29 -9.51 16.95
CA ARG A 146 -5.17 -10.10 18.30
C ARG A 146 -6.51 -10.11 19.03
N ARG A 147 -7.29 -9.04 18.94
CA ARG A 147 -8.60 -8.95 19.61
C ARG A 147 -9.59 -10.00 19.09
N ILE A 148 -9.68 -10.18 17.76
CA ILE A 148 -10.57 -11.16 17.14
C ILE A 148 -10.20 -12.58 17.58
N ARG A 149 -8.90 -12.92 17.53
CA ARG A 149 -8.41 -14.24 17.97
C ARG A 149 -8.73 -14.52 19.43
N ARG A 150 -8.54 -13.55 20.34
CA ARG A 150 -8.90 -13.71 21.76
C ARG A 150 -10.39 -14.02 21.96
N HIS A 151 -11.28 -13.33 21.24
CA HIS A 151 -12.71 -13.62 21.30
C HIS A 151 -13.06 -15.03 20.80
N ARG A 152 -12.39 -15.51 19.74
CA ARG A 152 -12.58 -16.87 19.21
C ARG A 152 -12.17 -17.94 20.23
N HIS A 153 -10.98 -17.82 20.80
CA HIS A 153 -10.44 -18.78 21.78
C HIS A 153 -11.29 -18.80 23.06
N GLY A 154 -11.77 -17.64 23.52
CA GLY A 154 -12.69 -17.54 24.65
C GLY A 154 -14.03 -18.24 24.41
N ARG A 155 -14.59 -18.14 23.19
CA ARG A 155 -15.83 -18.86 22.81
C ARG A 155 -15.62 -20.37 22.74
N SER A 156 -14.48 -20.84 22.20
CA SER A 156 -14.15 -22.26 22.16
C SER A 156 -14.07 -22.89 23.55
N ARG A 157 -13.42 -22.21 24.51
CA ARG A 157 -13.31 -22.67 25.90
C ARG A 157 -14.66 -22.74 26.63
N ARG A 158 -15.59 -21.82 26.34
CA ARG A 158 -16.95 -21.85 26.93
C ARG A 158 -17.81 -22.99 26.37
N ARG A 159 -17.70 -23.30 25.08
CA ARG A 159 -18.41 -24.46 24.49
C ARG A 159 -17.92 -25.80 25.04
N GLY A 160 -16.61 -25.94 25.25
CA GLY A 160 -16.04 -27.17 25.83
C GLY A 160 -16.44 -27.44 27.28
N ARG A 161 -16.75 -26.41 28.09
CA ARG A 161 -17.21 -26.55 29.48
C ARG A 161 -18.71 -26.80 29.62
N ALA A 162 -19.50 -26.53 28.58
CA ALA A 162 -20.95 -26.76 28.59
C ALA A 162 -21.33 -28.16 28.05
N ALA A 163 -20.34 -28.93 27.59
CA ALA A 163 -20.50 -30.27 27.01
C ALA A 163 -19.96 -31.39 27.92
N THR A 164 -19.66 -31.07 29.18
CA THR A 164 -19.22 -31.95 30.27
C THR A 164 -20.11 -31.71 31.47
#